data_AF-A0A286GTG2-F1
#
_entry.id   AF-A0A286GTG2-F1
#
_cell.length_a   1.000
_cell.length_b   1.000
_cell.length_c   1.000
_cell.angle_alpha   90.00
_cell.angle_beta   90.00
_cell.angle_gamma   90.00
#
_symmetry.space_group_name_H-M   'P 1'
#
loop_
_entity.id
_entity.type
_entity.pdbx_description
1 polymer ?
#
loop_
_entity_poly.entity_id
_entity_poly.type
_entity_poly.pdbx_seq_one_letter_code
_entity_poly.pdbx_strand_id
1 'polypeptide(L)' 'MASVNDLSAQDVAIIKARLKRGDYQHVIAADYGINQGRICEINRGKRFSSIKPAQEVPSHG' A
#
# COMPACT_ATOMS: atom_id res chain seq x y z
N MET A 1 13.78 3.49 -8.25
CA MET A 1 12.71 3.00 -7.36
C MET A 1 12.20 4.18 -6.56
N ALA A 2 10.89 4.33 -6.44
CA ALA A 2 10.30 5.32 -5.56
C ALA A 2 10.58 4.95 -4.09
N SER A 3 10.63 5.96 -3.22
CA SER A 3 10.69 5.77 -1.78
C SER A 3 9.29 5.63 -1.21
N VAL A 4 9.17 4.96 -0.07
CA VAL A 4 7.93 4.92 0.71
C VAL A 4 7.47 6.32 1.17
N ASN A 5 8.38 7.29 1.21
CA ASN A 5 8.08 8.68 1.56
C ASN A 5 7.43 9.45 0.39
N ASP A 6 7.48 8.93 -0.84
CA ASP A 6 6.84 9.54 -2.02
C ASP A 6 5.34 9.19 -2.11
N LEU A 7 4.86 8.28 -1.25
CA LEU A 7 3.46 7.87 -1.21
C LEU A 7 2.59 8.98 -0.60
N SER A 8 1.52 9.36 -1.31
CA SER A 8 0.47 10.20 -0.74
C SER A 8 -0.36 9.43 0.29
N ALA A 9 -1.15 10.16 1.09
CA ALA A 9 -2.08 9.52 2.02
C ALA A 9 -3.11 8.63 1.29
N GLN A 10 -3.50 9.02 0.07
CA GLN A 10 -4.41 8.24 -0.78
C GLN A 10 -3.75 6.95 -1.26
N ASP A 11 -2.49 6.99 -1.68
CA ASP A 11 -1.75 5.79 -2.08
C ASP A 11 -1.66 4.79 -0.92
N VAL A 12 -1.33 5.27 0.28
CA VAL A 12 -1.29 4.43 1.47
C VAL A 12 -2.66 3.83 1.80
N ALA A 13 -3.74 4.60 1.67
CA ALA A 13 -5.09 4.11 1.87
C ALA A 13 -5.45 2.98 0.88
N ILE A 14 -5.06 3.14 -0.40
CA ILE A 14 -5.27 2.12 -1.45
C ILE A 14 -4.42 0.87 -1.17
N ILE A 15 -3.13 1.03 -0.84
CA ILE A 15 -2.23 -0.08 -0.45
C ILE A 15 -2.86 -0.89 0.69
N LYS A 16 -3.35 -0.21 1.74
CA LYS A 16 -4.00 -0.88 2.88
C LYS A 16 -5.29 -1.60 2.48
N ALA A 17 -6.08 -1.03 1.57
CA ALA A 17 -7.29 -1.67 1.08
C ALA A 17 -6.96 -2.94 0.26
N ARG A 18 -5.92 -2.88 -0.59
CA ARG A 18 -5.40 -4.04 -1.34
C ARG A 18 -4.89 -5.14 -0.43
N LEU A 19 -4.10 -4.79 0.61
CA LEU A 19 -3.65 -5.74 1.63
C LEU A 19 -4.82 -6.42 2.35
N LYS A 20 -5.87 -5.65 2.72
CA LYS A 20 -7.07 -6.18 3.36
C LYS A 20 -7.88 -7.10 2.44
N ARG A 21 -7.90 -6.81 1.14
CA ARG A 21 -8.53 -7.65 0.11
C ARG A 21 -7.79 -8.98 -0.12
N GLY A 22 -6.50 -9.04 0.23
CA GLY A 22 -5.66 -10.23 0.08
C GLY A 22 -4.66 -10.17 -1.09
N ASP A 23 -4.48 -9.01 -1.71
CA ASP A 23 -3.48 -8.83 -2.77
C ASP A 23 -2.07 -9.13 -2.25
N TYR A 24 -1.24 -9.74 -3.10
CA TYR A 24 0.14 -10.07 -2.74
C TYR A 24 1.01 -8.81 -2.60
N GLN A 25 1.75 -8.72 -1.49
CA GLN A 25 2.61 -7.57 -1.20
C GLN A 25 3.64 -7.26 -2.30
N HIS A 26 4.15 -8.28 -2.99
CA HIS A 26 5.12 -8.08 -4.07
C HIS A 26 4.49 -7.47 -5.32
N VAL A 27 3.22 -7.79 -5.62
CA VAL A 27 2.45 -7.16 -6.71
C VAL A 27 2.19 -5.70 -6.38
N ILE A 28 1.70 -5.42 -5.17
CA ILE A 28 1.50 -4.04 -4.70
C ILE A 28 2.82 -3.26 -4.77
N ALA A 29 3.93 -3.86 -4.32
CA ALA A 29 5.24 -3.22 -4.36
C ALA A 29 5.68 -2.87 -5.79
N ALA A 30 5.43 -3.76 -6.75
CA ALA A 30 5.72 -3.53 -8.16
C ALA A 30 4.90 -2.38 -8.73
N ASP A 31 3.60 -2.33 -8.45
CA ASP A 31 2.69 -1.28 -8.95
C ASP A 31 3.09 0.13 -8.47
N TYR A 32 3.61 0.22 -7.24
CA TYR A 32 4.10 1.49 -6.68
C TYR A 32 5.61 1.72 -6.91
N GLY A 33 6.31 0.77 -7.54
CA GLY A 33 7.75 0.88 -7.79
C GLY A 33 8.60 0.99 -6.51
N ILE A 34 8.15 0.40 -5.39
CA ILE A 34 8.82 0.45 -4.08
C ILE A 34 9.27 -0.94 -3.62
N ASN A 35 10.11 -0.98 -2.58
CA ASN A 35 10.58 -2.23 -1.98
C ASN A 35 9.46 -2.95 -1.20
N GLN A 36 9.30 -4.26 -1.40
CA GLN A 36 8.28 -5.09 -0.71
C GLN A 36 8.34 -4.98 0.83
N GLY A 37 9.54 -4.82 1.41
CA GLY A 37 9.71 -4.62 2.84
C GLY A 37 8.97 -3.37 3.36
N ARG A 38 8.81 -2.34 2.53
CA ARG A 38 8.01 -1.14 2.88
C ARG A 38 6.52 -1.45 2.91
N ILE A 39 6.02 -2.25 1.97
CA ILE A 39 4.63 -2.76 2.01
C ILE A 39 4.39 -3.59 3.28
N CYS A 40 5.35 -4.42 3.69
CA CYS A 40 5.28 -5.21 4.92
C CYS A 40 5.19 -4.33 6.19
N GLU A 41 5.94 -3.23 6.23
CA GLU A 41 5.84 -2.24 7.32
C GLU A 41 4.48 -1.55 7.38
N ILE A 42 3.90 -1.20 6.22
CA ILE A 42 2.54 -0.65 6.13
C ILE A 42 1.52 -1.67 6.62
N ASN A 43 1.62 -2.93 6.18
CA ASN A 43 0.70 -4.01 6.57
C ASN A 43 0.71 -4.27 8.09
N ARG A 44 1.91 -4.23 8.70
CA ARG A 44 2.09 -4.41 10.15
C ARG A 44 1.77 -3.15 10.97
N GLY A 45 1.36 -2.06 10.32
CA GLY A 45 1.07 -0.79 11.00
C GLY A 45 2.29 -0.06 11.55
N LYS A 46 3.52 -0.45 11.18
CA LYS A 46 4.77 0.23 11.59
C LYS A 46 4.91 1.61 10.94
N ARG A 47 4.24 1.82 9.82
CA ARG A 47 4.18 3.09 9.10
C ARG A 47 2.74 3.48 8.78
N PHE A 48 2.50 4.79 8.81
CA PHE A 48 1.20 5.40 8.50
C PHE A 48 0.04 4.79 9.28
N SER A 49 0.24 4.44 10.56
CA SER A 49 -0.78 3.80 11.40
C SER A 49 -2.10 4.56 11.45
N SER A 50 -2.07 5.90 11.37
CA SER A 50 -3.24 6.78 11.39
C SER A 50 -4.09 6.74 10.10
N ILE A 51 -3.55 6.26 8.98
CA ILE A 51 -4.27 6.23 7.69
C ILE A 51 -5.16 4.99 7.63
N LYS A 52 -6.46 5.17 7.41
CA LYS A 52 -7.41 4.05 7.24
C LYS A 52 -7.34 3.50 5.80
N PRO A 53 -7.65 2.20 5.60
CA PRO A 53 -7.82 1.66 4.25
C PRO A 53 -8.87 2.44 3.47
N ALA A 54 -8.66 2.61 2.16
CA ALA A 54 -9.68 3.13 1.26
C ALA A 54 -10.92 2.22 1.28
N GLN A 55 -12.11 2.82 1.15
CA GLN A 55 -13.37 2.06 1.09
C GLN A 55 -13.51 1.31 -0.24
N GLU A 56 -12.97 1.89 -1.31
CA GLU A 56 -12.98 1.32 -2.64
C GLU A 56 -11.57 1.26 -3.19
N VAL A 57 -11.25 0.14 -3.83
CA VAL A 57 -10.00 -0.03 -4.56
C VAL A 57 -10.38 0.07 -6.04
N PRO A 58 -9.76 0.96 -6.84
CA PRO A 58 -10.06 1.04 -8.26
C PRO A 58 -9.88 -0.33 -8.91
N SER A 59 -10.94 -0.84 -9.54
CA SER A 59 -10.88 -2.03 -10.38
C SER A 59 -9.87 -1.74 -11.48
N HIS A 60 -8.75 -2.46 -11.50
CA HIS A 60 -7.91 -2.48 -12.70
C HIS A 60 -8.73 -3.28 -13.73
N GLY A 61 -9.18 -2.59 -14.78
CA GLY A 61 -9.89 -3.18 -15.91
C GLY A 61 -9.01 -4.12 -16.72
#